data_AF-E5WWJ5-F1
#
_entry.id   AF-E5WWJ5-F1
#
_cell.length_a   1.000
_cell.length_b   1.000
_cell.length_c   1.000
_cell.angle_alpha   90.00
_cell.angle_beta   90.00
_cell.angle_gamma   90.00
#
_symmetry.space_group_name_H-M   'P 1'
#
loop_
_entity.id
_entity.type
_entity.pdbx_description
1 polymer ?
#
loop_
_entity_poly.entity_id
_entity_poly.type
_entity_poly.pdbx_seq_one_letter_code
_entity_poly.pdbx_strand_id
1 'polypeptide(L)'
;MAGAGEAEGETLTFNKDKTYAEISENETLSGRFEYFPNRYMFVIYYTTDWGEENTIYTVVKITEDELYLNNNGHSDIVIYNRKP
;
A
#
# COMPACT_ATOMS: atom_id res chain seq x y z
N MET A 1 5.30 -18.08 -11.10
CA MET A 1 6.19 -17.55 -10.04
C MET A 1 5.76 -16.12 -9.84
N ALA A 2 5.27 -15.75 -8.65
CA ALA A 2 4.98 -14.35 -8.33
C ALA A 2 6.34 -13.63 -8.22
N GLY A 3 6.50 -12.53 -8.95
CA GLY A 3 7.68 -11.67 -8.80
C GLY A 3 7.53 -10.88 -7.50
N ALA A 4 8.55 -10.90 -6.65
CA ALA A 4 8.65 -9.91 -5.60
C ALA A 4 9.38 -8.71 -6.19
N GLY A 5 8.75 -7.54 -6.18
CA GLY A 5 9.35 -6.27 -6.58
C GLY A 5 9.54 -5.39 -5.35
N GLU A 6 10.74 -4.84 -5.16
CA GLU A 6 10.92 -3.75 -4.21
C GLU A 6 10.21 -2.50 -4.76
N ALA A 7 9.51 -1.77 -3.91
CA ALA A 7 8.90 -0.49 -4.24
C ALA A 7 9.98 0.62 -4.25
N GLU A 8 11.04 0.43 -5.04
CA GLU A 8 12.17 1.37 -5.11
C GLU A 8 11.67 2.75 -5.56
N GLY A 9 11.98 3.78 -4.77
CA GLY A 9 11.56 5.15 -5.05
C GLY A 9 10.13 5.50 -4.60
N GLU A 10 9.35 4.53 -4.12
CA GLU A 10 8.00 4.75 -3.62
C GLU A 10 7.98 4.93 -2.09
N THR A 11 7.03 5.73 -1.60
CA THR A 11 6.81 5.94 -0.16
C THR A 11 5.34 5.86 0.18
N LEU A 12 4.96 4.81 0.90
CA LEU A 12 3.62 4.61 1.41
C LEU A 12 3.52 5.10 2.86
N THR A 13 2.64 6.06 3.12
CA THR A 13 2.43 6.67 4.44
C THR A 13 0.99 6.48 4.89
N PHE A 14 0.81 5.95 6.10
CA PHE A 14 -0.49 5.81 6.76
C PHE A 14 -0.59 6.79 7.94
N ASN A 15 -1.59 7.66 7.92
CA ASN A 15 -1.79 8.67 8.95
C ASN A 15 -2.79 8.19 10.02
N LYS A 16 -2.66 8.74 11.24
CA LYS A 16 -3.55 8.40 12.37
C LYS A 16 -5.02 8.78 12.12
N ASP A 17 -5.28 9.75 11.26
CA ASP A 17 -6.62 10.21 10.87
C ASP A 17 -7.26 9.35 9.75
N LYS A 18 -6.69 8.18 9.47
CA LYS A 18 -7.13 7.22 8.43
C LYS A 18 -6.96 7.72 6.99
N THR A 19 -6.13 8.75 6.78
CA THR A 19 -5.68 9.12 5.44
C THR A 19 -4.41 8.36 5.07
N TYR A 20 -4.14 8.24 3.77
CA TYR A 20 -2.88 7.70 3.27
C TYR A 20 -2.33 8.59 2.15
N ALA A 21 -1.03 8.45 1.91
CA ALA A 21 -0.37 8.99 0.73
C ALA A 21 0.65 7.97 0.20
N GLU A 22 0.72 7.84 -1.11
CA GLU A 22 1.73 7.08 -1.83
C GLU A 22 2.43 8.02 -2.81
N ILE A 23 3.73 8.20 -2.61
CA ILE A 23 4.55 9.13 -3.40
C ILE A 23 5.56 8.29 -4.18
N SER A 24 5.52 8.39 -5.50
CA SER A 24 6.51 7.84 -6.42
C SER A 24 7.22 8.99 -7.16
N GLU A 25 8.14 8.66 -8.07
CA GLU A 25 8.87 9.68 -8.86
C GLU A 25 7.94 10.59 -9.68
N ASN A 26 6.84 10.02 -10.19
CA ASN A 26 5.98 10.68 -11.18
C ASN A 26 4.56 10.97 -10.67
N GLU A 27 4.19 10.42 -9.51
CA GLU A 27 2.82 10.45 -9.03
C GLU A 27 2.74 10.63 -7.51
N THR A 28 1.69 11.31 -7.07
CA THR A 28 1.27 11.32 -5.66
C THR A 28 -0.18 10.92 -5.60
N LEU A 29 -0.44 9.72 -5.08
CA LEU A 29 -1.77 9.25 -4.76
C LEU A 29 -2.07 9.55 -3.30
N SER A 30 -3.29 9.99 -3.02
CA SER A 30 -3.73 10.22 -1.66
C SER A 30 -5.22 9.91 -1.52
N GLY A 31 -5.63 9.56 -0.30
CA GLY A 31 -7.01 9.20 -0.04
C GLY A 31 -7.21 8.68 1.37
N ARG A 32 -8.11 7.71 1.53
CA ARG A 32 -8.40 7.08 2.82
C ARG A 32 -8.00 5.62 2.83
N PHE A 33 -7.73 5.09 4.02
CA PHE A 33 -7.53 3.67 4.20
C PHE A 33 -8.37 3.11 5.35
N GLU A 34 -8.69 1.81 5.25
CA GLU A 34 -9.32 1.04 6.31
C GLU A 34 -8.51 -0.22 6.59
N TYR A 35 -8.08 -0.41 7.84
CA TYR A 35 -7.33 -1.60 8.26
C TYR A 35 -8.24 -2.58 9.02
N PHE A 36 -8.21 -3.84 8.60
CA PHE A 36 -8.98 -4.95 9.16
C PHE A 36 -8.02 -5.93 9.85
N PRO A 37 -7.69 -5.72 11.14
CA PRO A 37 -6.64 -6.47 11.82
C PRO A 37 -6.91 -7.99 11.86
N ASN A 38 -8.16 -8.40 12.05
CA ASN A 38 -8.54 -9.82 12.09
C ASN A 38 -8.38 -10.54 10.74
N ARG A 39 -8.18 -9.78 9.66
CA ARG A 39 -7.98 -10.30 8.30
C ARG A 39 -6.59 -10.00 7.76
N TYR A 40 -5.73 -9.35 8.55
CA TYR A 40 -4.41 -8.89 8.12
C TYR A 40 -4.47 -8.19 6.75
N MET A 41 -5.45 -7.31 6.55
CA MET A 41 -5.64 -6.63 5.27
C MET A 41 -6.00 -5.16 5.49
N PHE A 42 -5.70 -4.32 4.51
CA PHE A 42 -6.27 -2.99 4.42
C PHE A 42 -6.75 -2.71 3.01
N VAL A 43 -7.66 -1.74 2.92
CA VAL A 43 -8.15 -1.20 1.66
C VAL A 43 -7.73 0.26 1.59
N ILE A 44 -7.14 0.66 0.48
CA ILE A 44 -6.94 2.08 0.14
C ILE A 44 -8.01 2.49 -0.85
N TYR A 45 -8.57 3.68 -0.65
CA TYR A 45 -9.58 4.31 -1.49
C TYR A 45 -9.03 5.62 -2.01
N TYR A 46 -9.06 5.81 -3.33
CA TYR A 46 -8.53 6.99 -3.99
C TYR A 46 -9.39 7.40 -5.17
N THR A 47 -9.23 8.66 -5.60
CA THR A 47 -9.93 9.22 -6.75
C THR A 47 -8.98 9.31 -7.93
N THR A 48 -9.44 8.84 -9.08
CA THR A 48 -8.78 9.01 -10.37
C THR A 48 -9.64 9.89 -11.27
N ASP A 49 -9.13 10.27 -12.45
CA ASP A 49 -9.93 10.97 -13.47
C ASP A 49 -11.17 10.18 -13.94
N TRP A 50 -11.21 8.87 -13.70
CA TRP A 50 -12.28 7.96 -14.12
C TRP A 50 -13.30 7.65 -13.01
N GLY A 51 -13.02 8.05 -11.76
CA GLY A 51 -13.89 7.82 -10.61
C GLY A 51 -13.16 7.37 -9.36
N GLU A 52 -13.95 6.88 -8.39
CA GLU A 52 -13.44 6.28 -7.16
C GLU A 52 -12.96 4.85 -7.43
N GLU A 53 -11.74 4.56 -6.99
CA GLU A 53 -11.07 3.28 -7.12
C GLU A 53 -10.60 2.79 -5.75
N ASN A 54 -10.29 1.50 -5.65
CA ASN A 54 -9.72 0.94 -4.45
C ASN A 54 -8.71 -0.17 -4.72
N THR A 55 -7.68 -0.25 -3.88
CA THR A 55 -6.73 -1.38 -3.88
C THR A 55 -6.80 -2.11 -2.55
N ILE A 56 -6.87 -3.43 -2.61
CA ILE A 56 -6.90 -4.30 -1.44
C ILE A 56 -5.53 -4.93 -1.26
N TYR A 57 -4.92 -4.68 -0.11
CA TYR A 57 -3.65 -5.28 0.26
C TYR A 57 -3.83 -6.28 1.38
N THR A 58 -3.25 -7.47 1.21
CA THR A 58 -3.04 -8.41 2.32
C THR A 58 -1.65 -8.17 2.90
N VAL A 59 -1.57 -7.95 4.21
CA VAL A 59 -0.31 -7.84 4.95
C VAL A 59 0.29 -9.23 5.06
N VAL A 60 1.42 -9.45 4.39
CA VAL A 60 2.15 -10.72 4.42
C VAL A 60 3.08 -10.77 5.64
N LYS A 61 3.80 -9.68 5.91
CA LYS A 61 4.77 -9.58 7.00
C LYS A 61 5.01 -8.12 7.36
N ILE A 62 5.18 -7.85 8.65
CA ILE A 62 5.64 -6.56 9.18
C ILE A 62 6.86 -6.84 10.06
N THR A 63 7.95 -6.11 9.83
CA THR A 63 9.11 -6.07 10.72
C THR A 63 9.36 -4.64 11.18
N GLU A 64 10.42 -4.40 11.95
CA GLU A 64 10.83 -3.05 12.30
C GLU A 64 11.22 -2.24 11.06
N ASP A 65 11.81 -2.90 10.06
CA ASP A 65 12.43 -2.27 8.89
C ASP A 65 11.64 -2.46 7.58
N GLU A 66 10.74 -3.42 7.49
CA GLU A 66 10.12 -3.83 6.22
C GLU A 66 8.62 -4.11 6.36
N LEU A 67 7.88 -3.76 5.31
CA LEU A 67 6.47 -4.06 5.13
C LEU A 67 6.26 -4.85 3.83
N TYR A 68 5.74 -6.06 3.93
CA TYR A 68 5.45 -6.93 2.80
C TYR A 68 3.94 -6.96 2.57
N LEU A 69 3.52 -6.56 1.38
CA LEU A 69 2.13 -6.50 0.98
C LEU A 69 1.90 -7.37 -0.24
N ASN A 70 0.81 -8.11 -0.24
CA ASN A 70 0.29 -8.71 -1.47
C ASN A 70 -0.78 -7.76 -2.03
N ASN A 71 -0.56 -7.24 -3.23
CA ASN A 71 -1.57 -6.50 -3.98
C ASN A 71 -2.56 -7.51 -4.59
N ASN A 72 -3.75 -7.62 -4.00
CA ASN A 72 -4.73 -8.62 -4.42
C ASN A 72 -5.24 -8.40 -5.86
N GLY A 73 -5.09 -7.20 -6.43
CA GLY A 73 -5.45 -6.90 -7.83
C GLY A 73 -4.42 -7.39 -8.84
N HIS A 74 -3.15 -7.46 -8.45
CA HIS A 74 -2.03 -7.82 -9.32
C HIS A 74 -1.40 -9.18 -9.00
N SER A 75 -1.70 -9.76 -7.84
CA SER A 75 -1.13 -11.02 -7.32
C SER A 75 0.40 -10.98 -7.08
N ASP A 76 0.96 -9.78 -6.93
CA ASP A 76 2.38 -9.55 -6.69
C ASP A 76 2.65 -9.16 -5.22
N ILE A 77 3.84 -9.53 -4.73
CA ILE A 77 4.34 -9.07 -3.43
C ILE A 77 5.15 -7.81 -3.64
N VAL A 78 4.75 -6.76 -2.95
CA VAL A 78 5.44 -5.46 -2.89
C VAL A 78 6.10 -5.33 -1.52
N ILE A 79 7.37 -4.93 -1.51
CA ILE A 79 8.16 -4.74 -0.28
C ILE A 79 8.49 -3.27 -0.14
N TYR A 80 8.09 -2.67 0.99
CA TYR A 80 8.44 -1.30 1.37
C TYR A 80 9.46 -1.33 2.51
N ASN A 81 10.57 -0.62 2.32
CA ASN A 81 11.54 -0.36 3.38
C ASN A 81 11.08 0.83 4.22
N ARG A 82 11.19 0.70 5.54
CA ARG A 82 10.85 1.77 6.48
C ARG A 82 11.81 2.92 6.31
N LYS A 83 11.27 4.13 6.14
CA LYS A 83 12.07 5.35 6.20
C LYS A 83 12.50 5.63 7.65
N PRO A 84 13.77 6.04 7.89
CA PRO A 84 14.27 6.41 9.21
C PRO A 84 13.43 7.49 9.91
#